data_AF-H6RUP7-F1
#
_entry.id   AF-H6RUP7-F1
#
_cell.length_a   1.000
_cell.length_b   1.000
_cell.length_c   1.000
_cell.angle_alpha   90.00
_cell.angle_beta   90.00
_cell.angle_gamma   90.00
#
_symmetry.space_group_name_H-M   'P 1'
#
loop_
_entity.id
_entity.type
_entity.pdbx_description
1 polymer ?
#
loop_
_entity_poly.entity_id
_entity_poly.type
_entity_poly.pdbx_seq_one_letter_code
_entity_poly.pdbx_strand_id
1 'polypeptide(L)'
;MGTTRRLRRWSAGGAALVLAAAVSACGSDDGPVETAGDAQATATSEATATSEAAVADPAEFCAASVDVEASFAGAPPIDETMPPEQAQAALEEFGAEVEPLLAHAEGTAPSEVEEDVRTAVAAVREALAGDMSALDSDEYMAADDAIDEYMLAECDYERIEATGVDYEYEGIPDTVPAGTVSVTFHNEGQELHEIGIVRINDDVSMPVEEIAALPPEESESMIQFTGAAFAHPGGSDTVFLKMEPGRYAAACFVPQGTTHDTEGSGPPHVALGMLAEFEVE
;
A
#
# COMPACT_ATOMS: atom_id res chain seq x y z
N MET A 1 21.06 -12.88 -25.00
CA MET A 1 20.03 -12.56 -23.99
C MET A 1 20.69 -12.66 -22.63
N GLY A 2 21.09 -11.51 -22.07
CA GLY A 2 21.79 -11.45 -20.78
C GLY A 2 20.77 -11.20 -19.68
N THR A 3 20.70 -12.11 -18.72
CA THR A 3 20.00 -11.96 -17.44
C THR A 3 20.72 -10.88 -16.61
N THR A 4 20.14 -9.69 -16.56
CA THR A 4 20.57 -8.61 -15.66
C THR A 4 19.92 -8.82 -14.30
N ARG A 5 20.75 -9.12 -13.29
CA ARG A 5 20.38 -9.14 -11.88
C ARG A 5 19.86 -7.75 -11.47
N ARG A 6 18.59 -7.65 -11.08
CA ARG A 6 18.05 -6.50 -10.35
C ARG A 6 18.63 -6.55 -8.93
N LEU A 7 19.22 -5.45 -8.47
CA LEU A 7 19.79 -5.31 -7.13
C LEU A 7 19.51 -3.89 -6.62
N ARG A 8 18.81 -3.83 -5.48
CA ARG A 8 18.67 -2.75 -4.47
C ARG A 8 17.74 -1.54 -4.79
N ARG A 9 16.55 -1.59 -4.19
CA ARG A 9 15.66 -0.46 -3.77
C ARG A 9 15.76 -0.37 -2.22
N TRP A 10 16.34 0.69 -1.63
CA TRP A 10 15.70 1.88 -1.02
C TRP A 10 14.43 1.52 -0.22
N SER A 11 14.38 1.54 1.11
CA SER A 11 14.85 2.52 2.12
C SER A 11 14.13 3.86 2.01
N ALA A 12 12.89 3.93 2.50
CA ALA A 12 12.36 5.17 3.03
C ALA A 12 13.12 5.47 4.33
N GLY A 13 13.72 6.67 4.41
CA GLY A 13 14.65 7.07 5.48
C GLY A 13 16.06 7.29 4.95
N GLY A 14 16.25 8.42 4.27
CA GLY A 14 17.49 9.16 4.07
C GLY A 14 18.78 8.46 3.58
N ALA A 15 19.88 9.19 3.78
CA ALA A 15 20.94 9.30 2.81
C ALA A 15 21.91 8.10 2.76
N ALA A 16 21.93 7.42 1.60
CA ALA A 16 23.09 6.79 0.97
C ALA A 16 23.65 5.42 1.48
N LEU A 17 23.97 4.58 0.47
CA LEU A 17 25.10 3.62 0.36
C LEU A 17 25.00 2.19 0.97
N VAL A 18 24.68 1.23 0.08
CA VAL A 18 25.53 0.09 -0.38
C VAL A 18 26.38 -0.75 0.61
N LEU A 19 25.97 -2.04 0.72
CA LEU A 19 26.67 -3.34 0.94
C LEU A 19 27.55 -3.62 2.19
N ALA A 20 27.30 -4.77 2.86
CA ALA A 20 28.03 -6.04 2.64
C ALA A 20 27.49 -7.22 3.49
N ALA A 21 27.54 -8.41 2.89
CA ALA A 21 27.08 -9.70 3.41
C ALA A 21 28.01 -10.34 4.47
N ALA A 22 27.43 -11.23 5.30
CA ALA A 22 28.12 -12.42 5.81
C ALA A 22 27.14 -13.56 6.06
N VAL A 23 27.48 -14.72 5.50
CA VAL A 23 26.76 -15.99 5.47
C VAL A 23 27.09 -16.80 6.73
N SER A 24 26.10 -17.46 7.34
CA SER A 24 26.24 -18.84 7.85
C SER A 24 24.89 -19.43 8.29
N ALA A 25 24.27 -20.20 7.39
CA ALA A 25 23.34 -21.26 7.75
C ALA A 25 24.10 -22.59 7.84
N CYS A 26 23.76 -23.45 8.80
CA CYS A 26 24.20 -24.84 8.83
C CYS A 26 23.23 -25.72 9.63
N GLY A 27 22.77 -26.81 9.02
CA GLY A 27 22.19 -28.01 9.65
C GLY A 27 20.68 -28.17 9.43
N SER A 28 20.14 -29.25 8.89
CA SER A 28 20.69 -30.60 8.66
C SER A 28 19.87 -31.38 7.62
N ASP A 29 20.51 -32.43 7.11
CA ASP A 29 20.16 -33.33 6.01
C ASP A 29 19.35 -34.58 6.47
N ASP A 30 18.96 -35.38 5.48
CA ASP A 30 18.55 -36.81 5.47
C ASP A 30 17.05 -37.18 5.30
N GLY A 31 16.71 -37.67 4.09
CA GLY A 31 15.59 -38.60 3.80
C GLY A 31 16.01 -40.09 4.01
N PRO A 32 15.47 -41.10 3.30
CA PRO A 32 14.23 -41.22 2.52
C PRO A 32 13.48 -42.60 2.71
N VAL A 33 12.46 -42.86 1.87
CA VAL A 33 11.99 -44.17 1.30
C VAL A 33 10.71 -44.85 1.85
N GLU A 34 9.64 -44.72 1.04
CA GLU A 34 8.72 -45.72 0.42
C GLU A 34 7.82 -46.75 1.17
N THR A 35 6.55 -46.76 0.67
CA THR A 35 5.65 -47.86 0.24
C THR A 35 4.63 -48.55 1.18
N ALA A 36 3.35 -48.30 0.83
CA ALA A 36 2.21 -49.20 0.58
C ALA A 36 1.67 -50.18 1.65
N GLY A 37 0.35 -50.11 1.88
CA GLY A 37 -0.45 -51.14 2.55
C GLY A 37 -1.95 -50.80 2.64
N ASP A 38 -2.80 -51.74 2.24
CA ASP A 38 -4.20 -51.64 1.80
C ASP A 38 -5.28 -51.65 2.92
N ALA A 39 -6.46 -51.11 2.55
CA ALA A 39 -7.85 -51.38 2.97
C ALA A 39 -8.28 -51.45 4.46
N GLN A 40 -9.27 -50.63 4.85
CA GLN A 40 -10.68 -51.09 4.94
C GLN A 40 -11.68 -49.95 5.23
N ALA A 41 -12.86 -50.14 4.64
CA ALA A 41 -13.99 -49.22 4.57
C ALA A 41 -14.67 -48.94 5.91
N THR A 42 -15.22 -47.72 6.04
CA THR A 42 -16.44 -47.49 6.82
C THR A 42 -17.28 -46.48 6.10
N ALA A 43 -18.38 -46.96 5.52
CA ALA A 43 -19.42 -46.14 4.94
C ALA A 43 -20.07 -45.30 6.04
N THR A 44 -20.01 -43.98 5.90
CA THR A 44 -20.88 -43.08 6.66
C THR A 44 -21.55 -42.15 5.67
N SER A 45 -22.88 -42.28 5.67
CA SER A 45 -23.90 -41.56 4.92
C SER A 45 -23.50 -40.19 4.38
N GLU A 46 -23.71 -40.03 3.07
CA GLU A 46 -23.93 -38.75 2.42
C GLU A 46 -24.97 -37.95 3.22
N ALA A 47 -24.51 -36.88 3.85
CA ALA A 47 -25.30 -35.68 4.07
C ALA A 47 -24.69 -34.66 3.11
N THR A 48 -25.25 -34.58 1.90
CA THR A 48 -25.04 -33.45 1.01
C THR A 48 -25.71 -32.25 1.69
N ALA A 49 -25.01 -31.67 2.67
CA ALA A 49 -25.17 -30.27 2.95
C ALA A 49 -24.61 -29.58 1.70
N THR A 50 -25.50 -29.23 0.77
CA THR A 50 -25.28 -28.02 -0.02
C THR A 50 -25.12 -26.91 1.01
N SER A 51 -23.89 -26.70 1.45
CA SER A 51 -23.41 -25.36 1.75
C SER A 51 -23.69 -24.62 0.45
N GLU A 52 -24.80 -23.88 0.39
CA GLU A 52 -24.76 -22.64 -0.38
C GLU A 52 -23.49 -21.97 0.15
N ALA A 53 -22.42 -21.98 -0.65
CA ALA A 53 -21.33 -21.06 -0.43
C ALA A 53 -22.04 -19.72 -0.25
N ALA A 54 -21.95 -19.14 0.94
CA ALA A 54 -22.49 -17.83 1.18
C ALA A 54 -21.93 -16.98 0.04
N VAL A 55 -22.80 -16.44 -0.80
CA VAL A 55 -22.36 -15.53 -1.85
C VAL A 55 -21.64 -14.43 -1.10
N ALA A 56 -20.33 -14.29 -1.35
CA ALA A 56 -19.54 -13.25 -0.70
C ALA A 56 -20.27 -11.92 -0.91
N ASP A 57 -20.52 -11.18 0.17
CA ASP A 57 -21.11 -9.86 0.08
C ASP A 57 -20.00 -8.92 -0.37
N PRO A 58 -20.02 -8.40 -1.61
CA PRO A 58 -18.95 -7.53 -2.09
C PRO A 58 -18.75 -6.33 -1.16
N ALA A 59 -19.84 -5.80 -0.58
CA ALA A 59 -19.76 -4.66 0.33
C ALA A 59 -18.98 -4.96 1.62
N GLU A 60 -19.04 -6.20 2.13
CA GLU A 60 -18.29 -6.60 3.33
C GLU A 60 -16.79 -6.66 3.03
N PHE A 61 -16.41 -7.30 1.91
CA PHE A 61 -15.01 -7.32 1.46
C PHE A 61 -14.49 -5.92 1.16
N CYS A 62 -15.25 -5.13 0.41
CA CYS A 62 -14.92 -3.75 0.08
C CYS A 62 -14.63 -2.92 1.34
N ALA A 63 -15.43 -3.06 2.40
CA ALA A 63 -15.18 -2.36 3.66
C ALA A 63 -13.95 -2.91 4.39
N ALA A 64 -13.76 -4.24 4.40
CA ALA A 64 -12.61 -4.88 5.04
C ALA A 64 -11.27 -4.48 4.40
N SER A 65 -11.21 -4.39 3.07
CA SER A 65 -10.00 -3.96 2.35
C SER A 65 -9.67 -2.50 2.66
N VAL A 66 -10.67 -1.61 2.68
CA VAL A 66 -10.48 -0.20 3.05
C VAL A 66 -10.06 -0.05 4.51
N ASP A 67 -10.52 -0.93 5.41
CA ASP A 67 -10.06 -0.96 6.81
C ASP A 67 -8.57 -1.33 6.90
N VAL A 68 -8.12 -2.32 6.10
CA VAL A 68 -6.69 -2.69 6.01
C VAL A 68 -5.87 -1.51 5.53
N GLU A 69 -6.25 -0.89 4.42
CA GLU A 69 -5.50 0.22 3.84
C GLU A 69 -5.44 1.44 4.77
N ALA A 70 -6.58 1.82 5.35
CA ALA A 70 -6.65 2.93 6.30
C ALA A 70 -5.78 2.71 7.55
N SER A 71 -5.50 1.46 7.92
CA SER A 71 -4.62 1.15 9.05
C SER A 71 -3.17 1.58 8.79
N PHE A 72 -2.70 1.53 7.54
CA PHE A 72 -1.34 1.92 7.16
C PHE A 72 -1.12 3.43 7.21
N ALA A 73 -2.18 4.24 7.14
CA ALA A 73 -2.08 5.67 7.39
C ALA A 73 -1.59 6.00 8.82
N GLY A 74 -1.83 5.08 9.77
CA GLY A 74 -1.36 5.14 11.15
C GLY A 74 -0.09 4.34 11.42
N ALA A 75 0.60 3.85 10.38
CA ALA A 75 1.81 3.06 10.54
C ALA A 75 2.89 3.86 11.31
N PRO A 76 3.71 3.19 12.15
CA PRO A 76 4.75 3.87 12.91
C PRO A 76 5.75 4.55 11.96
N PRO A 77 6.19 5.78 12.25
CA PRO A 77 7.19 6.46 11.45
C PRO A 77 8.54 5.77 11.67
N ILE A 78 8.94 4.91 10.73
CA ILE A 78 10.22 4.20 10.75
C ILE A 78 11.14 4.83 9.71
N ASP A 79 12.25 5.40 10.18
CA ASP A 79 13.28 5.97 9.33
C ASP A 79 14.68 5.46 9.72
N GLU A 80 15.71 5.88 8.98
CA GLU A 80 17.11 5.49 9.21
C GLU A 80 17.68 5.93 10.57
N THR A 81 17.03 6.87 11.25
CA THR A 81 17.45 7.37 12.56
C THR A 81 16.92 6.50 13.71
N MET A 82 15.88 5.71 13.45
CA MET A 82 15.32 4.78 14.42
C MET A 82 16.24 3.56 14.63
N PRO A 83 16.61 3.22 15.88
CA PRO A 83 17.40 2.02 16.15
C PRO A 83 16.68 0.74 15.68
N PRO A 84 17.39 -0.23 15.07
CA PRO A 84 16.75 -1.40 14.47
C PRO A 84 15.85 -2.20 15.43
N GLU A 85 16.24 -2.32 16.71
CA GLU A 85 15.43 -3.01 17.72
C GLU A 85 14.12 -2.26 18.03
N GLN A 86 14.13 -0.93 17.95
CA GLN A 86 12.92 -0.12 18.15
C GLN A 86 12.02 -0.17 16.92
N ALA A 87 12.59 -0.12 15.71
CA ALA A 87 11.85 -0.29 14.47
C ALA A 87 11.14 -1.65 14.42
N GLN A 88 11.86 -2.72 14.79
CA GLN A 88 11.28 -4.06 14.86
C GLN A 88 10.14 -4.14 15.88
N ALA A 89 10.33 -3.59 17.08
CA ALA A 89 9.28 -3.59 18.11
C ALA A 89 8.04 -2.81 17.67
N ALA A 90 8.22 -1.68 16.97
CA ALA A 90 7.12 -0.88 16.42
C ALA A 90 6.36 -1.64 15.33
N LEU A 91 7.06 -2.34 14.42
CA LEU A 91 6.44 -3.20 13.41
C LEU A 91 5.68 -4.38 14.04
N GLU A 92 6.21 -4.99 15.10
CA GLU A 92 5.54 -6.08 15.81
C GLU A 92 4.25 -5.61 16.50
N GLU A 93 4.27 -4.44 17.14
CA GLU A 93 3.09 -3.84 17.77
C GLU A 93 2.05 -3.49 16.72
N PHE A 94 2.45 -2.78 15.65
CA PHE A 94 1.57 -2.42 14.55
C PHE A 94 0.99 -3.66 13.84
N GLY A 95 1.81 -4.67 13.58
CA GLY A 95 1.36 -5.92 12.97
C GLY A 95 0.32 -6.66 13.81
N ALA A 96 0.40 -6.59 15.14
CA ALA A 96 -0.63 -7.14 16.01
C ALA A 96 -1.96 -6.37 15.95
N GLU A 97 -1.92 -5.07 15.67
CA GLU A 97 -3.11 -4.22 15.46
C GLU A 97 -3.75 -4.48 14.08
N VAL A 98 -2.93 -4.71 13.04
CA VAL A 98 -3.37 -4.90 11.66
C VAL A 98 -3.82 -6.33 11.37
N GLU A 99 -3.28 -7.35 12.04
CA GLU A 99 -3.61 -8.76 11.77
C GLU A 99 -5.11 -9.10 11.80
N PRO A 100 -5.94 -8.62 12.76
CA PRO A 100 -7.39 -8.84 12.71
C PRO A 100 -8.06 -8.27 11.45
N LEU A 101 -7.55 -7.16 10.91
CA LEU A 101 -8.06 -6.54 9.68
C LEU A 101 -7.68 -7.39 8.47
N LEU A 102 -6.43 -7.85 8.39
CA LEU A 102 -5.96 -8.77 7.34
C LEU A 102 -6.76 -10.07 7.35
N ALA A 103 -6.99 -10.67 8.51
CA ALA A 103 -7.80 -11.87 8.64
C ALA A 103 -9.27 -11.65 8.25
N HIS A 104 -9.81 -10.44 8.46
CA HIS A 104 -11.16 -10.10 8.04
C HIS A 104 -11.27 -9.94 6.51
N ALA A 105 -10.33 -9.23 5.89
CA ALA A 105 -10.25 -9.11 4.43
C ALA A 105 -10.07 -10.49 3.77
N GLU A 106 -9.13 -11.31 4.26
CA GLU A 106 -8.93 -12.69 3.78
C GLU A 106 -10.18 -13.57 3.96
N GLY A 107 -10.92 -13.41 5.06
CA GLY A 107 -12.12 -14.20 5.35
C GLY A 107 -13.38 -13.79 4.59
N THR A 108 -13.41 -12.57 4.05
CA THR A 108 -14.53 -11.99 3.29
C THR A 108 -14.27 -11.96 1.78
N ALA A 109 -13.03 -12.27 1.37
CA ALA A 109 -12.58 -12.26 -0.01
C ALA A 109 -13.53 -13.05 -0.94
N PRO A 110 -14.07 -12.40 -1.99
CA PRO A 110 -14.83 -13.05 -3.04
C PRO A 110 -13.99 -14.08 -3.79
N SER A 111 -14.63 -15.12 -4.32
CA SER A 111 -13.95 -16.21 -5.02
C SER A 111 -13.11 -15.76 -6.22
N GLU A 112 -13.46 -14.61 -6.80
CA GLU A 112 -12.84 -13.97 -7.95
C GLU A 112 -11.44 -13.44 -7.63
N VAL A 113 -11.18 -13.01 -6.39
CA VAL A 113 -9.91 -12.43 -5.92
C VAL A 113 -9.35 -13.12 -4.68
N GLU A 114 -9.91 -14.26 -4.25
CA GLU A 114 -9.52 -14.96 -3.02
C GLU A 114 -8.02 -15.34 -3.00
N GLU A 115 -7.47 -15.77 -4.15
CA GLU A 115 -6.06 -16.12 -4.26
C GLU A 115 -5.15 -14.88 -4.23
N ASP A 116 -5.60 -13.79 -4.85
CA ASP A 116 -4.89 -12.51 -4.86
C ASP A 116 -4.85 -11.91 -3.45
N VAL A 117 -5.98 -11.86 -2.75
CA VAL A 117 -6.06 -11.40 -1.35
C VAL A 117 -5.14 -12.22 -0.45
N ARG A 118 -5.12 -13.55 -0.61
CA ARG A 118 -4.21 -14.42 0.18
C ARG A 118 -2.74 -14.10 -0.11
N THR A 119 -2.40 -13.81 -1.36
CA THR A 119 -1.04 -13.45 -1.79
C THR A 119 -0.63 -12.10 -1.21
N ALA A 120 -1.49 -11.08 -1.35
CA ALA A 120 -1.26 -9.74 -0.82
C ALA A 120 -1.10 -9.78 0.72
N VAL A 121 -2.03 -10.42 1.42
CA VAL A 121 -1.99 -10.55 2.89
C VAL A 121 -0.73 -11.31 3.36
N ALA A 122 -0.29 -12.35 2.64
CA ALA A 122 0.94 -13.06 2.98
C ALA A 122 2.18 -12.15 2.86
N ALA A 123 2.26 -11.35 1.79
CA ALA A 123 3.35 -10.38 1.60
C ALA A 123 3.32 -9.28 2.68
N VAL A 124 2.14 -8.78 3.05
CA VAL A 124 1.99 -7.81 4.15
C VAL A 124 2.47 -8.40 5.47
N ARG A 125 2.11 -9.65 5.79
CA ARG A 125 2.58 -10.34 7.01
C ARG A 125 4.11 -10.51 7.01
N GLU A 126 4.71 -10.79 5.86
CA GLU A 126 6.16 -10.90 5.72
C GLU A 126 6.87 -9.54 5.87
N ALA A 127 6.27 -8.47 5.33
CA ALA A 127 6.74 -7.10 5.51
C ALA A 127 6.68 -6.66 6.99
N LEU A 128 5.57 -6.93 7.67
CA LEU A 128 5.42 -6.68 9.11
C LEU A 128 6.38 -7.52 9.97
N ALA A 129 6.83 -8.67 9.46
CA ALA A 129 7.87 -9.48 10.09
C ALA A 129 9.31 -8.96 9.80
N GLY A 130 9.45 -7.89 9.02
CA GLY A 130 10.69 -7.17 8.76
C GLY A 130 11.27 -7.38 7.36
N ASP A 131 10.62 -8.14 6.47
CA ASP A 131 11.03 -8.26 5.07
C ASP A 131 10.13 -7.44 4.14
N MET A 132 10.39 -6.13 4.14
CA MET A 132 9.66 -5.17 3.31
C MET A 132 9.76 -5.46 1.80
N SER A 133 10.74 -6.27 1.37
CA SER A 133 10.90 -6.60 -0.05
C SER A 133 9.81 -7.54 -0.58
N ALA A 134 8.99 -8.13 0.31
CA ALA A 134 7.81 -8.89 -0.08
C ALA A 134 6.79 -8.02 -0.86
N LEU A 135 6.66 -6.74 -0.50
CA LEU A 135 5.77 -5.78 -1.17
C LEU A 135 6.33 -5.28 -2.52
N ASP A 136 7.60 -5.57 -2.82
CA ASP A 136 8.22 -5.27 -4.13
C ASP A 136 8.12 -6.44 -5.12
N SER A 137 7.50 -7.56 -4.73
CA SER A 137 7.44 -8.76 -5.56
C SER A 137 6.47 -8.59 -6.73
N ASP A 138 6.81 -9.18 -7.89
CA ASP A 138 5.93 -9.19 -9.06
C ASP A 138 4.59 -9.89 -8.71
N GLU A 139 4.63 -10.88 -7.81
CA GLU A 139 3.46 -11.59 -7.30
C GLU A 139 2.55 -10.70 -6.43
N TYR A 140 3.13 -9.91 -5.52
CA TYR A 140 2.37 -8.95 -4.71
C TYR A 140 1.71 -7.90 -5.60
N MET A 141 2.48 -7.26 -6.49
CA MET A 141 1.97 -6.19 -7.35
C MET A 141 0.82 -6.68 -8.24
N ALA A 142 0.93 -7.89 -8.82
CA ALA A 142 -0.14 -8.45 -9.63
C ALA A 142 -1.40 -8.78 -8.83
N ALA A 143 -1.24 -9.21 -7.57
CA ALA A 143 -2.37 -9.47 -6.68
C ALA A 143 -3.07 -8.18 -6.25
N ASP A 144 -2.30 -7.14 -5.93
CA ASP A 144 -2.76 -5.80 -5.58
C ASP A 144 -3.59 -5.20 -6.74
N ASP A 145 -3.03 -5.20 -7.96
CA ASP A 145 -3.72 -4.76 -9.18
C ASP A 145 -5.08 -5.47 -9.39
N ALA A 146 -5.14 -6.78 -9.11
CA ALA A 146 -6.35 -7.57 -9.27
C ALA A 146 -7.41 -7.25 -8.21
N ILE A 147 -6.99 -7.00 -6.97
CA ILE A 147 -7.86 -6.57 -5.87
C ILE A 147 -8.44 -5.18 -6.19
N ASP A 148 -7.60 -4.26 -6.64
CA ASP A 148 -8.00 -2.91 -7.03
C ASP A 148 -8.99 -2.93 -8.20
N GLU A 149 -8.71 -3.69 -9.25
CA GLU A 149 -9.63 -3.84 -10.39
C GLU A 149 -11.00 -4.37 -9.94
N TYR A 150 -11.01 -5.36 -9.04
CA TYR A 150 -12.24 -5.87 -8.45
C TYR A 150 -12.97 -4.79 -7.64
N MET A 151 -12.26 -4.09 -6.75
CA MET A 151 -12.87 -3.08 -5.89
C MET A 151 -13.42 -1.89 -6.68
N LEU A 152 -12.70 -1.46 -7.72
CA LEU A 152 -13.16 -0.43 -8.66
C LEU A 152 -14.42 -0.87 -9.43
N ALA A 153 -14.59 -2.16 -9.70
CA ALA A 153 -15.75 -2.70 -10.40
C ALA A 153 -16.97 -2.88 -9.48
N GLU A 154 -16.78 -3.30 -8.24
CA GLU A 154 -17.85 -3.84 -7.40
C GLU A 154 -18.22 -2.97 -6.17
N CYS A 155 -17.33 -2.09 -5.69
CA CYS A 155 -17.55 -1.37 -4.42
C CYS A 155 -18.38 -0.07 -4.50
N ASP A 156 -18.67 0.44 -5.71
CA ASP A 156 -19.47 1.66 -5.97
C ASP A 156 -19.01 2.89 -5.16
N TYR A 157 -17.70 3.06 -5.01
CA TYR A 157 -17.11 4.21 -4.35
C TYR A 157 -17.04 5.44 -5.27
N GLU A 158 -17.02 6.62 -4.65
CA GLU A 158 -16.69 7.85 -5.37
C GLU A 158 -15.29 7.73 -5.98
N ARG A 159 -15.08 8.29 -7.16
CA ARG A 159 -13.84 8.07 -7.93
C ARG A 159 -13.21 9.39 -8.34
N ILE A 160 -11.94 9.53 -7.98
CA ILE A 160 -11.06 10.59 -8.47
C ILE A 160 -10.08 9.95 -9.45
N GLU A 161 -10.07 10.47 -10.68
CA GLU A 161 -9.06 10.17 -11.69
C GLU A 161 -8.04 11.30 -11.68
N ALA A 162 -6.91 11.09 -11.01
CA ALA A 162 -5.83 12.08 -10.94
C ALA A 162 -4.73 11.72 -11.95
N THR A 163 -4.14 12.73 -12.58
CA THR A 163 -3.02 12.54 -13.51
C THR A 163 -1.84 13.40 -13.10
N GLY A 164 -0.67 12.79 -12.94
CA GLY A 164 0.60 13.48 -12.78
C GLY A 164 1.19 13.82 -14.14
N VAL A 165 1.32 15.12 -14.43
CA VAL A 165 2.12 15.65 -15.54
C VAL A 165 3.25 16.45 -14.92
N ASP A 166 4.51 16.06 -15.17
CA ASP A 166 5.70 16.51 -14.40
C ASP A 166 5.53 17.84 -13.63
N TYR A 167 5.48 17.70 -12.31
CA TYR A 167 5.36 18.77 -11.32
C TYR A 167 3.97 19.42 -11.17
N GLU A 168 2.91 18.82 -11.71
CA GLU A 168 1.51 19.27 -11.60
C GLU A 168 0.56 18.06 -11.50
N TYR A 169 -0.57 18.27 -10.83
CA TYR A 169 -1.70 17.33 -10.84
C TYR A 169 -2.82 17.87 -11.71
N GLU A 170 -3.40 17.00 -12.54
CA GLU A 170 -4.64 17.23 -13.27
C GLU A 170 -5.73 16.28 -12.75
N GLY A 171 -7.00 16.65 -12.93
CA GLY A 171 -8.15 15.77 -12.65
C GLY A 171 -8.64 15.72 -11.19
N ILE A 172 -7.92 16.32 -10.24
CA ILE A 172 -8.39 16.48 -8.86
C ILE A 172 -9.52 17.52 -8.82
N PRO A 173 -10.74 17.18 -8.37
CA PRO A 173 -11.85 18.13 -8.28
C PRO A 173 -11.69 19.09 -7.10
N ASP A 174 -12.31 20.27 -7.17
CA ASP A 174 -12.32 21.23 -6.05
C ASP A 174 -13.09 20.71 -4.82
N THR A 175 -14.07 19.82 -5.04
CA THR A 175 -14.96 19.29 -3.99
C THR A 175 -15.24 17.80 -4.20
N VAL A 176 -15.19 17.02 -3.13
CA VAL A 176 -15.39 15.56 -3.09
C VAL A 176 -16.43 15.22 -2.02
N PRO A 177 -17.42 14.34 -2.28
CA PRO A 177 -18.31 13.84 -1.23
C PRO A 177 -17.56 13.08 -0.12
N ALA A 178 -17.97 13.29 1.13
CA ALA A 178 -17.47 12.48 2.25
C ALA A 178 -17.86 11.00 2.13
N GLY A 179 -17.00 10.13 2.64
CA GLY A 179 -17.15 8.67 2.54
C GLY A 179 -15.88 7.98 2.05
N THR A 180 -16.02 6.76 1.53
CA THR A 180 -14.91 6.06 0.89
C THR A 180 -14.76 6.55 -0.55
N VAL A 181 -13.54 6.97 -0.89
CA VAL A 181 -13.17 7.49 -2.20
C VAL A 181 -12.02 6.66 -2.76
N SER A 182 -12.18 6.17 -3.98
CA SER A 182 -11.09 5.60 -4.77
C SER A 182 -10.35 6.73 -5.51
N VAL A 183 -9.03 6.76 -5.40
CA VAL A 183 -8.18 7.68 -6.15
C VAL A 183 -7.27 6.85 -7.03
N THR A 184 -7.57 6.82 -8.33
CA THR A 184 -6.68 6.22 -9.33
C THR A 184 -5.76 7.30 -9.86
N PHE A 185 -4.46 7.08 -9.67
CA PHE A 185 -3.41 8.01 -10.05
C PHE A 185 -2.67 7.49 -11.28
N HIS A 186 -2.74 8.24 -12.38
CA HIS A 186 -2.00 7.96 -13.61
C HIS A 186 -0.77 8.85 -13.70
N ASN A 187 0.37 8.29 -14.10
CA ASN A 187 1.56 9.08 -14.36
C ASN A 187 1.82 9.21 -15.87
N GLU A 188 1.57 10.39 -16.42
CA GLU A 188 1.91 10.76 -17.80
C GLU A 188 3.23 11.56 -17.92
N GLY A 189 3.90 11.79 -16.78
CA GLY A 189 5.21 12.41 -16.67
C GLY A 189 6.38 11.51 -17.09
N GLN A 190 7.60 12.02 -16.90
CA GLN A 190 8.84 11.31 -17.21
C GLN A 190 9.57 10.80 -15.95
N GLU A 191 9.16 11.28 -14.77
CA GLU A 191 9.71 10.91 -13.48
C GLU A 191 8.71 10.04 -12.70
N LEU A 192 9.19 9.30 -11.69
CA LEU A 192 8.30 8.66 -10.70
C LEU A 192 7.49 9.76 -10.02
N HIS A 193 6.18 9.57 -9.93
CA HIS A 193 5.30 10.49 -9.21
C HIS A 193 4.52 9.76 -8.13
N GLU A 194 4.18 10.51 -7.10
CA GLU A 194 3.32 10.11 -5.99
C GLU A 194 2.10 11.03 -5.97
N ILE A 195 0.97 10.55 -5.48
CA ILE A 195 -0.11 11.39 -4.94
C ILE A 195 -0.29 11.12 -3.44
N GLY A 196 0.42 11.87 -2.60
CA GLY A 196 0.29 11.77 -1.15
C GLY A 196 -0.87 12.65 -0.67
N ILE A 197 -1.92 12.04 -0.12
CA ILE A 197 -3.14 12.74 0.30
C ILE A 197 -3.15 12.90 1.82
N VAL A 198 -3.37 14.13 2.27
CA VAL A 198 -3.40 14.50 3.68
C VAL A 198 -4.64 15.34 3.99
N ARG A 199 -5.24 15.12 5.16
CA ARG A 199 -6.26 15.99 5.74
C ARG A 199 -5.57 17.10 6.53
N ILE A 200 -5.96 18.35 6.32
CA ILE A 200 -5.51 19.49 7.12
C ILE A 200 -6.39 19.56 8.37
N ASN A 201 -5.78 19.68 9.56
CA ASN A 201 -6.50 19.77 10.83
C ASN A 201 -7.44 20.98 10.87
N ASP A 202 -8.62 20.83 11.46
CA ASP A 202 -9.70 21.84 11.44
C ASP A 202 -9.30 23.19 12.04
N ASP A 203 -8.36 23.20 12.98
CA ASP A 203 -7.83 24.39 13.64
C ASP A 203 -6.70 25.07 12.87
N VAL A 204 -6.24 24.48 11.76
CA VAL A 204 -5.18 25.00 10.90
C VAL A 204 -5.79 25.79 9.74
N SER A 205 -5.69 27.11 9.83
CA SER A 205 -6.10 28.04 8.75
C SER A 205 -4.94 28.42 7.81
N MET A 206 -3.77 27.78 7.97
CA MET A 206 -2.59 28.06 7.14
C MET A 206 -2.86 27.62 5.68
N PRO A 207 -2.43 28.40 4.68
CA PRO A 207 -2.47 27.96 3.27
C PRO A 207 -1.65 26.71 3.05
N VAL A 208 -2.09 25.83 2.14
CA VAL A 208 -1.43 24.54 1.90
C VAL A 208 0.04 24.72 1.44
N GLU A 209 0.32 25.76 0.66
CA GLU A 209 1.68 26.06 0.18
C GLU A 209 2.61 26.46 1.32
N GLU A 210 2.07 27.14 2.34
CA GLU A 210 2.84 27.50 3.53
C GLU A 210 3.10 26.25 4.38
N ILE A 211 2.11 25.37 4.55
CA ILE A 211 2.28 24.08 5.25
C ILE A 211 3.33 23.22 4.56
N ALA A 212 3.26 23.09 3.23
CA ALA A 212 4.19 22.27 2.43
C ALA A 212 5.64 22.83 2.43
N ALA A 213 5.82 24.11 2.74
CA ALA A 213 7.13 24.74 2.84
C ALA A 213 7.75 24.64 4.25
N LEU A 214 7.01 24.16 5.25
CA LEU A 214 7.53 23.96 6.61
C LEU A 214 8.45 22.72 6.68
N PRO A 215 9.39 22.70 7.65
CA PRO A 215 10.06 21.46 8.02
C PRO A 215 9.04 20.37 8.44
N PRO A 216 9.30 19.08 8.15
CA PRO A 216 8.39 17.98 8.51
C PRO A 216 7.95 18.00 9.98
N GLU A 217 8.89 18.22 10.91
CA GLU A 217 8.62 18.30 12.35
C GLU A 217 7.58 19.36 12.74
N GLU A 218 7.41 20.41 11.93
CA GLU A 218 6.43 21.47 12.16
C GLU A 218 5.10 21.16 11.46
N SER A 219 5.13 20.69 10.20
CA SER A 219 3.93 20.42 9.41
C SER A 219 3.18 19.17 9.85
N GLU A 220 3.86 18.13 10.33
CA GLU A 220 3.24 16.86 10.77
C GLU A 220 2.16 17.06 11.84
N SER A 221 2.30 18.07 12.70
CA SER A 221 1.29 18.41 13.72
C SER A 221 0.03 19.10 13.16
N MET A 222 0.07 19.52 11.90
CA MET A 222 -0.98 20.28 11.22
C MET A 222 -1.84 19.44 10.28
N ILE A 223 -1.38 18.24 9.95
CA ILE A 223 -2.00 17.37 8.94
C ILE A 223 -2.17 15.95 9.47
N GLN A 224 -3.00 15.17 8.80
CA GLN A 224 -3.17 13.74 9.01
C GLN A 224 -2.98 13.06 7.66
N PHE A 225 -1.97 12.19 7.57
CA PHE A 225 -1.78 11.38 6.38
C PHE A 225 -3.01 10.47 6.19
N THR A 226 -3.53 10.41 4.97
CA THR A 226 -4.74 9.63 4.63
C THR A 226 -4.36 8.42 3.78
N GLY A 227 -3.44 8.59 2.83
CA GLY A 227 -2.90 7.52 1.99
C GLY A 227 -2.12 8.09 0.80
N ALA A 228 -1.50 7.21 0.02
CA ALA A 228 -0.75 7.59 -1.15
C ALA A 228 -0.81 6.51 -2.23
N ALA A 229 -0.65 6.91 -3.48
CA ALA A 229 -0.42 6.02 -4.61
C ALA A 229 0.86 6.45 -5.36
N PHE A 230 1.62 5.49 -5.88
CA PHE A 230 2.89 5.72 -6.56
C PHE A 230 2.86 5.14 -7.97
N ALA A 231 3.03 5.99 -8.98
CA ALA A 231 3.02 5.57 -10.36
C ALA A 231 4.36 5.86 -11.02
N HIS A 232 4.99 4.83 -11.58
CA HIS A 232 6.11 4.98 -12.49
C HIS A 232 5.68 5.64 -13.82
N PRO A 233 6.60 6.21 -14.62
CA PRO A 233 6.26 6.80 -15.91
C PRO A 233 5.44 5.86 -16.81
N GLY A 234 4.23 6.28 -17.18
CA GLY A 234 3.26 5.52 -17.99
C GLY A 234 2.49 4.44 -17.23
N GLY A 235 2.66 4.34 -15.91
CA GLY A 235 1.92 3.45 -15.02
C GLY A 235 0.80 4.18 -14.29
N SER A 236 0.07 3.41 -13.48
CA SER A 236 -0.98 3.89 -12.58
C SER A 236 -0.97 3.08 -11.30
N ASP A 237 -1.60 3.62 -10.27
CA ASP A 237 -1.80 2.97 -8.97
C ASP A 237 -3.10 3.51 -8.34
N THR A 238 -3.77 2.73 -7.48
CA THR A 238 -5.04 3.11 -6.85
C THR A 238 -4.93 3.04 -5.33
N VAL A 239 -5.55 4.02 -4.67
CA VAL A 239 -5.64 4.10 -3.20
C VAL A 239 -7.09 4.34 -2.80
N PHE A 240 -7.60 3.63 -1.79
CA PHE A 240 -8.95 3.77 -1.26
C PHE A 240 -8.95 4.46 0.12
N LEU A 241 -9.53 5.65 0.15
CA LEU A 241 -9.41 6.55 1.29
C LEU A 241 -10.74 6.76 1.99
N LYS A 242 -10.73 6.71 3.32
CA LYS A 242 -11.85 7.20 4.13
C LYS A 242 -11.71 8.70 4.30
N MET A 243 -12.61 9.46 3.69
CA MET A 243 -12.59 10.92 3.72
C MET A 243 -13.72 11.45 4.61
N GLU A 244 -13.34 12.16 5.67
CA GLU A 244 -14.27 12.93 6.51
C GLU A 244 -14.36 14.36 5.97
N PRO A 245 -15.47 15.09 6.21
CA PRO A 245 -15.57 16.49 5.78
C PRO A 245 -14.39 17.34 6.29
N GLY A 246 -13.81 18.16 5.42
CA GLY A 246 -12.64 18.98 5.75
C GLY A 246 -11.80 19.40 4.55
N ARG A 247 -10.68 20.07 4.84
CA ARG A 247 -9.70 20.50 3.83
C ARG A 247 -8.65 19.41 3.62
N TYR A 248 -8.34 19.11 2.37
CA TYR A 248 -7.36 18.11 1.99
C TYR A 248 -6.34 18.68 1.02
N ALA A 249 -5.15 18.09 1.03
CA ALA A 249 -4.08 18.41 0.10
C ALA A 249 -3.51 17.14 -0.52
N ALA A 250 -3.10 17.26 -1.78
CA ALA A 250 -2.32 16.24 -2.50
C ALA A 250 -0.94 16.81 -2.81
N ALA A 251 0.13 16.09 -2.49
CA ALA A 251 1.51 16.53 -2.70
C ALA A 251 2.42 15.37 -3.14
N CYS A 252 3.42 15.68 -3.98
CA CYS A 252 4.46 14.73 -4.38
C CYS A 252 5.80 15.12 -3.75
N PHE A 253 6.35 14.27 -2.89
CA PHE A 253 7.65 14.52 -2.26
C PHE A 253 8.81 13.84 -2.96
N VAL A 254 8.55 13.13 -4.07
CA VAL A 254 9.58 12.45 -4.85
C VAL A 254 10.65 13.45 -5.33
N PRO A 255 11.96 13.17 -5.13
CA PRO A 255 13.02 14.03 -5.61
C PRO A 255 13.05 14.13 -7.14
N GLN A 256 13.29 15.33 -7.66
CA GLN A 256 13.48 15.54 -9.10
C GLN A 256 14.61 14.65 -9.65
N GLY A 257 14.31 14.00 -10.76
CA GLY A 257 15.16 13.06 -11.48
C GLY A 257 14.96 11.59 -11.08
N THR A 258 13.99 11.30 -10.21
CA THR A 258 13.68 9.92 -9.82
C THR A 258 13.00 9.17 -10.97
N THR A 259 13.54 8.01 -11.32
CA THR A 259 13.03 7.10 -12.36
C THR A 259 13.09 5.67 -11.84
N HIS A 260 12.63 4.69 -12.62
CA HIS A 260 12.59 3.28 -12.23
C HIS A 260 13.87 2.73 -11.56
N ASP A 261 15.04 3.13 -12.06
CA ASP A 261 16.34 2.55 -11.66
C ASP A 261 17.25 3.57 -10.95
N THR A 262 16.79 4.79 -10.73
CA THR A 262 17.66 5.86 -10.24
C THR A 262 16.85 6.85 -9.42
N GLU A 263 17.28 7.04 -8.17
CA GLU A 263 16.75 8.11 -7.35
C GLU A 263 17.30 9.47 -7.79
N GLY A 264 16.41 10.45 -7.82
CA GLY A 264 16.72 11.83 -8.05
C GLY A 264 17.56 12.44 -6.93
N SER A 265 18.14 13.61 -7.20
CA SER A 265 18.83 14.41 -6.16
C SER A 265 18.50 15.90 -6.28
N GLY A 266 17.54 16.23 -7.14
CA GLY A 266 16.99 17.58 -7.22
C GLY A 266 16.00 17.86 -6.08
N PRO A 267 15.39 19.05 -6.07
CA PRO A 267 14.33 19.37 -5.11
C PRO A 267 13.14 18.39 -5.24
N PRO A 268 12.38 18.18 -4.15
CA PRO A 268 11.14 17.39 -4.22
C PRO A 268 10.12 18.07 -5.16
N HIS A 269 9.28 17.30 -5.82
CA HIS A 269 8.33 17.81 -6.82
C HIS A 269 7.35 18.85 -6.26
N VAL A 270 6.95 18.74 -5.00
CA VAL A 270 6.12 19.76 -4.31
C VAL A 270 6.79 21.14 -4.32
N ALA A 271 8.13 21.20 -4.18
CA ALA A 271 8.88 22.45 -4.25
C ALA A 271 8.99 23.00 -5.68
N LEU A 272 8.63 22.20 -6.68
CA LEU A 272 8.52 22.57 -8.09
C LEU A 272 7.08 22.93 -8.50
N GLY A 273 6.10 22.75 -7.61
CA GLY A 273 4.70 23.10 -7.83
C GLY A 273 3.70 21.95 -7.74
N MET A 274 4.16 20.72 -7.47
CA MET A 274 3.29 19.53 -7.46
C MET A 274 2.48 19.43 -6.17
N LEU A 275 1.46 20.28 -6.08
CA LEU A 275 0.58 20.45 -4.94
C LEU A 275 -0.84 20.78 -5.43
N ALA A 276 -1.85 20.20 -4.80
CA ALA A 276 -3.24 20.56 -5.00
C ALA A 276 -3.99 20.61 -3.66
N GLU A 277 -5.07 21.38 -3.59
CA GLU A 277 -5.99 21.44 -2.46
C GLU A 277 -7.42 21.16 -2.94
N PHE A 278 -8.19 20.44 -2.13
CA PHE A 278 -9.61 20.17 -2.37
C PHE A 278 -10.38 20.08 -1.05
N GLU A 279 -11.70 20.24 -1.11
CA GLU A 279 -12.60 20.15 0.04
C GLU A 279 -13.42 18.85 0.00
N VAL A 280 -13.63 18.25 1.16
CA VAL A 280 -14.53 17.11 1.34
C VAL A 280 -15.80 17.58 2.05
N GLU A 281 -16.99 17.27 1.50
CA GLU A 281 -18.31 17.73 1.99
C GLU A 281 -19.32 16.61 2.28
#